data_AF-A0A969KVB6-F1
#
_entry.id   AF-A0A969KVB6-F1
#
_cell.length_a   1.000
_cell.length_b   1.000
_cell.length_c   1.000
_cell.angle_alpha   90.00
_cell.angle_beta   90.00
_cell.angle_gamma   90.00
#
_symmetry.space_group_name_H-M   'P 1'
#
loop_
_entity.id
_entity.type
_entity.pdbx_description
1 polymer ?
#
loop_
_entity_poly.entity_id
_entity_poly.type
_entity_poly.pdbx_seq_one_letter_code
_entity_poly.pdbx_strand_id
1 'polypeptide(L)'
;MIIPFNNGAELEEKFNQFFQPSAPTPSAEQAIELPEITSHLRLHETNFLLLLRNQIDYEIDLRSLRVLSRDDSPLGNANSLLNAQFRLFTPWGARRLEETGAEPPENPLTWQLQPGKVNHLNAVFWVPSPLGIGTLVIILLVAIGIFLQSWLFAPAPPFED
;
A
#
# COMPACT_ATOMS: atom_id res chain seq x y z
N MET A 1 -12.05 1.52 10.75
CA MET A 1 -10.89 2.14 11.42
C MET A 1 -9.92 2.60 10.34
N ILE A 2 -9.25 3.75 10.52
CA ILE A 2 -8.28 4.29 9.56
C ILE A 2 -6.98 4.52 10.34
N ILE A 3 -5.85 4.00 9.84
CA ILE A 3 -4.51 4.23 10.41
C ILE A 3 -3.87 5.36 9.60
N PRO A 4 -3.62 6.54 10.17
CA PRO A 4 -2.93 7.62 9.45
C PRO A 4 -1.41 7.36 9.40
N PHE A 5 -0.81 7.59 8.24
CA PHE A 5 0.63 7.42 7.99
C PHE A 5 1.11 8.47 6.96
N ASN A 6 2.37 8.85 7.02
CA ASN A 6 2.99 9.82 6.10
C ASN A 6 3.90 9.16 5.06
N ASN A 7 4.41 7.96 5.33
CA ASN A 7 5.26 7.17 4.45
C ASN A 7 5.10 5.67 4.72
N GLY A 8 5.72 4.83 3.89
CA GLY A 8 5.58 3.39 4.00
C GLY A 8 6.20 2.77 5.25
N ALA A 9 7.32 3.31 5.73
CA ALA A 9 7.97 2.82 6.96
C ALA A 9 7.09 3.07 8.20
N GLU A 10 6.45 4.24 8.29
CA GLU A 10 5.53 4.58 9.37
C GLU A 10 4.26 3.71 9.33
N LEU A 11 3.76 3.38 8.13
CA LEU A 11 2.65 2.45 7.97
C LEU A 11 3.03 1.05 8.48
N GLU A 12 4.20 0.55 8.09
CA GLU A 12 4.73 -0.74 8.55
C GLU A 12 4.79 -0.80 10.08
N GLU A 13 5.39 0.21 10.71
CA GLU A 13 5.54 0.27 12.16
C GLU A 13 4.19 0.28 12.88
N LYS A 14 3.29 1.21 12.49
CA LYS A 14 1.97 1.35 13.12
C LYS A 14 1.09 0.13 12.90
N PHE A 15 1.16 -0.46 11.71
CA PHE A 15 0.42 -1.66 11.39
C PHE A 15 0.90 -2.82 12.25
N ASN A 16 2.21 -3.08 12.29
CA ASN A 16 2.78 -4.16 13.08
C ASN A 16 2.50 -3.94 14.58
N GLN A 17 2.62 -2.71 15.08
CA GLN A 17 2.26 -2.39 16.47
C GLN A 17 0.78 -2.68 16.78
N PHE A 18 -0.13 -2.41 15.84
CA PHE A 18 -1.57 -2.65 16.04
C PHE A 18 -1.91 -4.14 16.11
N PHE A 19 -1.20 -4.98 15.35
CA PHE A 19 -1.45 -6.43 15.28
C PHE A 19 -0.48 -7.27 16.14
N GLN A 20 0.46 -6.64 16.83
CA GLN A 20 1.28 -7.30 17.84
C GLN A 20 0.47 -7.43 19.15
N PRO A 21 0.26 -8.66 19.65
CA PRO A 21 -0.26 -8.85 20.98
C PRO A 21 0.80 -8.34 21.96
N SER A 22 0.55 -7.17 22.54
CA SER A 22 1.41 -6.64 23.59
C SER A 22 1.45 -7.66 24.73
N ALA A 23 2.65 -7.93 25.24
CA ALA A 23 2.92 -8.79 26.39
C ALA A 23 1.89 -8.62 27.53
N PRO A 24 1.64 -9.69 28.32
CA PRO A 24 0.46 -9.79 29.17
C PRO A 24 0.41 -8.65 30.19
N THR A 25 -0.60 -7.80 30.09
CA THR A 25 -1.01 -6.95 31.21
C THR A 25 -1.91 -7.80 32.11
N PRO A 26 -1.53 -8.11 33.36
CA PRO A 26 -2.33 -8.93 34.24
C PRO A 26 -3.44 -8.07 34.85
N SER A 27 -4.53 -7.85 34.12
CA SER A 27 -5.87 -7.54 34.65
C SER A 27 -6.82 -7.20 33.51
N ALA A 28 -7.69 -8.15 33.16
CA ALA A 28 -9.10 -7.89 32.87
C ALA A 28 -9.78 -9.24 32.68
N GLU A 29 -10.50 -9.65 33.71
CA GLU A 29 -11.50 -10.71 33.64
C GLU A 29 -12.44 -10.50 32.43
N GLN A 30 -12.72 -11.61 31.73
CA GLN A 30 -13.89 -11.77 30.85
C GLN A 30 -13.90 -10.91 29.57
N ALA A 31 -12.88 -11.05 28.72
CA ALA A 31 -13.02 -10.77 27.30
C ALA A 31 -13.12 -12.10 26.55
N ILE A 32 -14.13 -12.24 25.69
CA ILE A 32 -14.27 -13.34 24.75
C ILE A 32 -12.91 -13.56 24.07
N GLU A 33 -12.30 -14.73 24.26
CA GLU A 33 -11.00 -15.08 23.66
C GLU A 33 -11.17 -15.18 22.13
N LEU A 34 -11.12 -14.03 21.45
CA LEU A 34 -10.98 -14.02 20.00
C LEU A 34 -9.61 -14.63 19.66
N PRO A 35 -9.54 -15.53 18.67
CA PRO A 35 -8.27 -16.13 18.27
C PRO A 35 -7.27 -15.03 17.88
N GLU A 36 -6.05 -15.11 18.41
CA GLU A 36 -4.99 -14.17 18.06
C GLU A 36 -4.68 -14.30 16.57
N ILE A 37 -4.89 -13.23 15.80
CA ILE A 37 -4.52 -13.13 14.39
C ILE A 37 -3.20 -12.39 14.35
N THR A 38 -2.12 -13.09 14.06
CA THR A 38 -0.81 -12.47 13.86
C THR A 38 -0.68 -12.03 12.41
N SER A 39 -0.33 -10.77 12.18
CA SER A 39 -0.08 -10.24 10.85
C SER A 39 1.22 -9.43 10.83
N HIS A 40 1.95 -9.54 9.73
CA HIS A 40 3.21 -8.84 9.51
C HIS A 40 3.19 -8.19 8.13
N LEU A 41 3.31 -6.86 8.11
CA LEU A 41 3.41 -6.09 6.89
C LEU A 41 4.84 -5.59 6.73
N ARG A 42 5.37 -5.71 5.51
CA ARG A 42 6.60 -5.05 5.08
C ARG A 42 6.34 -4.21 3.84
N LEU A 43 6.92 -3.02 3.81
CA LEU A 43 6.76 -2.09 2.70
C LEU A 43 8.11 -1.56 2.25
N HIS A 44 8.51 -1.91 1.03
CA HIS A 44 9.73 -1.41 0.41
C HIS A 44 9.41 -0.31 -0.60
N GLU A 45 9.98 0.87 -0.37
CA GLU A 45 9.77 2.04 -1.21
C GLU A 45 11.05 2.36 -2.02
N THR A 46 10.90 2.50 -3.34
CA THR A 46 11.94 3.03 -4.23
C THR A 46 11.51 4.38 -4.78
N ASN A 47 12.32 5.41 -4.52
CA ASN A 47 12.04 6.77 -4.93
C ASN A 47 12.63 7.07 -6.32
N PHE A 48 11.78 7.53 -7.25
CA PHE A 48 12.21 8.16 -8.50
C PHE A 48 11.83 9.65 -8.49
N LEU A 49 12.37 10.42 -9.43
CA LEU A 49 12.16 11.87 -9.49
C LEU A 49 10.67 12.24 -9.49
N LEU A 50 9.83 11.53 -10.26
CA LEU A 50 8.40 11.84 -10.44
C LEU A 50 7.45 10.76 -9.86
N LEU A 51 7.98 9.59 -9.51
CA LEU A 51 7.19 8.40 -9.20
C LEU A 51 7.83 7.68 -8.00
N LEU A 52 7.01 7.04 -7.19
CA LEU A 52 7.46 6.11 -6.15
C LEU A 52 6.99 4.70 -6.52
N ARG A 53 7.91 3.74 -6.51
CA ARG A 53 7.58 2.32 -6.65
C ARG A 53 7.50 1.73 -5.24
N ASN A 54 6.35 1.19 -4.90
CA ASN A 54 6.10 0.51 -3.64
C ASN A 54 6.00 -0.99 -3.88
N GLN A 55 6.61 -1.78 -3.00
CA GLN A 55 6.46 -3.22 -2.92
C GLN A 55 5.93 -3.57 -1.54
N ILE A 56 4.76 -4.21 -1.49
CA ILE A 56 4.17 -4.71 -0.25
C ILE A 56 4.37 -6.22 -0.18
N ASP A 57 4.90 -6.67 0.95
CA ASP A 57 5.01 -8.08 1.32
C ASP A 57 4.22 -8.26 2.63
N TYR A 58 3.07 -8.90 2.56
CA TYR A 58 2.13 -9.02 3.68
C TYR A 58 1.88 -10.49 4.03
N GLU A 59 2.15 -10.85 5.28
CA GLU A 59 1.95 -12.20 5.81
C GLU A 59 0.85 -12.19 6.86
N ILE A 60 -0.14 -13.06 6.68
CA ILE A 60 -1.28 -13.19 7.59
C ILE A 60 -1.39 -14.62 8.08
N ASP A 61 -1.28 -14.83 9.39
CA ASP A 61 -1.48 -16.13 10.01
C ASP A 61 -2.94 -16.32 10.44
N LEU A 62 -3.68 -17.11 9.67
CA LEU A 62 -5.07 -17.45 9.97
C LEU A 62 -5.22 -18.84 10.60
N ARG A 63 -4.14 -19.43 11.14
CA ARG A 63 -4.17 -20.78 11.73
C ARG A 63 -5.06 -20.88 12.97
N SER A 64 -5.13 -19.81 13.76
CA SER A 64 -5.94 -19.72 14.98
C SER A 64 -7.45 -19.71 14.67
N LEU A 65 -7.84 -19.15 13.53
CA LEU A 65 -9.22 -19.13 13.05
C LEU A 65 -9.76 -20.51 12.64
N ARG A 66 -8.88 -21.50 12.39
CA ARG A 66 -9.30 -22.89 12.10
C ARG A 66 -10.11 -23.51 13.23
N VAL A 67 -9.88 -23.09 14.48
CA VAL A 67 -10.59 -23.62 15.65
C VAL A 67 -12.06 -23.17 15.65
N LEU A 68 -12.36 -21.98 15.11
CA LEU A 68 -13.72 -21.46 14.94
C LEU A 68 -14.48 -22.14 13.78
N SER A 69 -13.78 -22.78 12.85
CA SER A 69 -14.37 -23.49 11.71
C SER A 69 -14.90 -24.89 12.05
N ARG A 70 -14.76 -25.36 13.30
CA ARG A 70 -15.27 -26.66 13.73
C ARG A 70 -16.75 -26.50 14.14
N ASP A 71 -17.64 -27.22 13.45
CA ASP A 71 -19.12 -27.19 13.50
C ASP A 71 -19.82 -27.24 14.89
N ASP A 72 -19.08 -27.32 15.99
CA ASP A 72 -19.61 -27.46 17.35
C ASP A 72 -19.63 -26.13 18.14
N SER A 73 -19.42 -25.00 17.45
CA SER A 73 -19.53 -23.67 18.07
C SER A 73 -20.97 -23.14 17.95
N PRO A 74 -21.62 -22.71 19.06
CA PRO A 74 -22.99 -22.19 19.07
C PRO A 74 -23.16 -20.86 18.29
N LEU A 75 -22.08 -20.35 17.68
CA LEU A 75 -22.06 -19.20 16.78
C LEU A 75 -22.33 -19.69 15.34
N GLY A 76 -23.58 -20.03 15.04
CA GLY A 76 -24.08 -20.63 13.79
C GLY A 76 -23.96 -19.80 12.50
N ASN A 77 -22.84 -19.10 12.28
CA ASN A 77 -22.51 -18.37 11.04
C ASN A 77 -20.99 -18.33 10.76
N ALA A 78 -20.23 -19.32 11.24
CA ALA A 78 -18.77 -19.38 11.08
C ALA A 78 -18.32 -19.28 9.60
N ASN A 79 -19.04 -19.90 8.65
CA ASN A 79 -18.67 -19.83 7.22
C ASN A 79 -18.76 -18.42 6.59
N SER A 80 -19.59 -17.52 7.12
CA SER A 80 -19.68 -16.13 6.63
C SER A 80 -18.64 -15.22 7.27
N LEU A 81 -18.30 -15.47 8.54
CA LEU A 81 -17.25 -14.74 9.28
C LEU A 81 -15.83 -15.05 8.79
N LEU A 82 -15.64 -16.17 8.08
CA LEU A 82 -14.34 -16.66 7.61
C LEU A 82 -14.04 -16.34 6.12
N ASN A 83 -14.91 -15.60 5.43
CA ASN A 83 -14.67 -15.16 4.05
C ASN A 83 -13.85 -13.86 4.04
N ALA A 84 -12.60 -13.97 4.49
CA ALA A 84 -11.70 -12.84 4.61
C ALA A 84 -11.11 -12.52 3.22
N GLN A 85 -11.43 -11.33 2.71
CA GLN A 85 -10.89 -10.81 1.47
C GLN A 85 -9.97 -9.62 1.76
N PHE A 86 -8.81 -9.60 1.13
CA PHE A 86 -7.92 -8.44 1.16
C PHE A 86 -8.05 -7.68 -0.17
N ARG A 87 -8.25 -6.36 -0.10
CA ARG A 87 -8.37 -5.50 -1.28
C ARG A 87 -7.37 -4.36 -1.16
N LEU A 88 -6.53 -4.22 -2.17
CA LEU A 88 -5.53 -3.15 -2.27
C LEU A 88 -5.99 -2.13 -3.30
N PHE A 89 -6.28 -0.92 -2.83
CA PHE A 89 -6.58 0.23 -3.66
C PHE A 89 -5.30 1.02 -3.91
N THR A 90 -5.02 1.28 -5.18
CA THR A 90 -3.81 2.02 -5.58
C THR A 90 -4.18 3.06 -6.64
N PRO A 91 -3.46 4.19 -6.72
CA PRO A 91 -3.81 5.26 -7.67
C PRO A 91 -3.61 4.85 -9.13
N TRP A 92 -2.59 4.04 -9.42
CA TRP A 92 -2.23 3.64 -10.80
C TRP A 92 -2.24 2.14 -11.05
N GLY A 93 -2.93 1.39 -10.19
CA GLY A 93 -3.02 -0.07 -10.28
C GLY A 93 -1.83 -0.79 -9.64
N ALA A 94 -2.08 -2.04 -9.27
CA ALA A 94 -1.10 -2.93 -8.64
C ALA A 94 -0.92 -4.20 -9.48
N ARG A 95 0.26 -4.82 -9.35
CA ARG A 95 0.56 -6.13 -9.93
C ARG A 95 0.98 -7.10 -8.85
N ARG A 96 0.55 -8.36 -8.95
CA ARG A 96 1.04 -9.45 -8.09
C ARG A 96 2.43 -9.88 -8.54
N LEU A 97 3.30 -10.22 -7.59
CA LEU A 97 4.64 -10.73 -7.88
C LEU A 97 4.67 -12.24 -8.15
N GLU A 98 3.65 -12.97 -7.68
CA GLU A 98 3.60 -14.44 -7.77
C GLU A 98 3.13 -14.95 -9.14
N GLU A 99 2.41 -14.12 -9.91
CA GLU A 99 1.99 -14.45 -11.25
C GLU A 99 3.13 -14.13 -12.22
N THR A 100 3.86 -15.19 -12.60
CA THR A 100 4.89 -15.15 -13.65
C THR A 100 4.20 -15.00 -15.01
N GLY A 101 3.65 -13.83 -15.28
CA GLY A 101 2.91 -13.50 -16.48
C GLY A 101 2.62 -12.00 -16.49
N ALA A 102 2.74 -11.37 -17.65
CA ALA A 102 2.47 -9.93 -17.81
C ALA A 102 0.96 -9.66 -17.74
N GLU A 103 0.32 -9.95 -16.61
CA GLU A 103 -1.07 -9.58 -16.39
C GLU A 103 -1.22 -8.05 -16.29
N PRO A 104 -2.32 -7.51 -16.82
CA PRO A 104 -2.61 -6.09 -16.72
C PRO A 104 -2.77 -5.68 -15.24
N PRO A 105 -2.35 -4.46 -14.87
CA PRO A 105 -2.53 -3.99 -13.50
C PRO A 105 -4.01 -3.91 -13.12
N GLU A 106 -4.38 -4.46 -11.97
CA GLU A 106 -5.75 -4.43 -11.45
C GLU A 106 -5.95 -3.29 -10.44
N ASN A 107 -7.17 -2.77 -10.37
CA ASN A 107 -7.57 -1.78 -9.36
C ASN A 107 -9.07 -1.91 -9.03
N PRO A 108 -9.47 -2.41 -7.85
CA PRO A 108 -8.63 -2.85 -6.74
C PRO A 108 -8.09 -4.28 -6.92
N LEU A 109 -6.85 -4.50 -6.53
CA LEU A 109 -6.25 -5.84 -6.52
C LEU A 109 -6.82 -6.62 -5.33
N THR A 110 -7.48 -7.75 -5.60
CA THR A 110 -8.23 -8.51 -4.58
C THR A 110 -7.63 -9.90 -4.37
N TRP A 111 -7.45 -10.32 -3.12
CA TRP A 111 -7.03 -11.67 -2.76
C TRP A 111 -8.04 -12.32 -1.83
N GLN A 112 -8.32 -13.59 -2.05
CA GLN A 112 -9.13 -14.42 -1.16
C GLN A 112 -8.20 -15.11 -0.16
N LEU A 113 -8.39 -14.85 1.13
CA LEU A 113 -7.55 -15.43 2.18
C LEU A 113 -8.06 -16.82 2.55
N GLN A 114 -7.15 -17.79 2.62
CA GLN A 114 -7.49 -19.15 3.04
C GLN A 114 -7.39 -19.27 4.56
N PRO A 115 -8.50 -19.60 5.25
CA PRO A 115 -8.45 -19.81 6.70
C PRO A 115 -7.63 -21.06 7.05
N GLY A 116 -6.97 -21.04 8.20
CA GLY A 116 -6.16 -22.18 8.67
C GLY A 116 -4.76 -22.27 8.07
N LYS A 117 -4.35 -21.32 7.23
CA LYS A 117 -3.02 -21.23 6.62
C LYS A 117 -2.41 -19.84 6.81
N VAL A 118 -1.10 -19.77 6.61
CA VAL A 118 -0.40 -18.49 6.42
C VAL A 118 -0.63 -18.05 4.97
N ASN A 119 -1.16 -16.85 4.78
CA ASN A 119 -1.37 -16.26 3.46
C ASN A 119 -0.26 -15.24 3.21
N HIS A 120 0.43 -15.38 2.08
CA HIS A 120 1.44 -14.43 1.62
C HIS A 120 0.83 -13.59 0.49
N LEU A 121 0.92 -12.28 0.60
CA LEU A 121 0.39 -11.35 -0.37
C LEU A 121 1.51 -10.41 -0.80
N ASN A 122 1.92 -10.55 -2.07
CA ASN A 122 3.02 -9.79 -2.63
C ASN A 122 2.54 -8.96 -3.81
N ALA A 123 2.68 -7.63 -3.72
CA ALA A 123 2.28 -6.73 -4.80
C ALA A 123 3.25 -5.56 -4.98
N VAL A 124 3.31 -5.05 -6.22
CA VAL A 124 4.04 -3.83 -6.55
C VAL A 124 3.08 -2.84 -7.20
N PHE A 125 3.19 -1.58 -6.79
CA PHE A 125 2.38 -0.48 -7.31
C PHE A 125 3.17 0.83 -7.38
N TRP A 126 2.73 1.73 -8.24
CA TRP A 126 3.35 3.04 -8.45
C TRP A 126 2.47 4.15 -7.90
N VAL A 127 3.09 5.18 -7.34
CA VAL A 127 2.42 6.35 -6.74
C VAL A 127 3.09 7.64 -7.25
N PRO A 128 2.34 8.71 -7.58
CA PRO A 128 2.95 9.98 -7.98
C PRO A 128 3.78 10.55 -6.85
N SER A 129 4.95 11.14 -7.17
CA SER A 129 5.71 11.96 -6.24
C SER A 129 5.24 13.41 -6.32
N PRO A 130 4.50 13.95 -5.33
CA PRO A 130 4.03 15.33 -5.39
C PRO A 130 5.20 16.33 -5.41
N LEU A 131 6.28 16.02 -4.69
CA LEU A 131 7.51 16.82 -4.67
C LEU A 131 8.15 16.85 -6.06
N GLY A 132 8.28 15.68 -6.70
CA GLY A 132 8.81 15.55 -8.04
C GLY A 132 8.06 16.37 -9.08
N ILE A 133 6.74 16.23 -9.07
CA ILE A 133 5.85 16.97 -9.96
C ILE A 133 5.98 18.47 -9.69
N GLY A 134 6.01 18.89 -8.43
CA GLY A 134 6.22 20.29 -8.05
C GLY A 134 7.53 20.86 -8.59
N THR A 135 8.63 20.11 -8.46
CA THR A 135 9.93 20.53 -9.02
C THR A 135 9.88 20.65 -10.54
N LEU A 136 9.26 19.70 -11.24
CA LEU A 136 9.13 19.73 -12.70
C LEU A 136 8.34 20.95 -13.17
N VAL A 137 7.27 21.32 -12.47
CA VAL A 137 6.47 22.52 -12.75
C VAL A 137 7.30 23.80 -12.59
N ILE A 138 8.11 23.90 -11.53
CA ILE A 138 8.99 25.06 -11.31
C ILE A 138 10.03 25.17 -12.43
N ILE A 139 10.69 24.07 -12.79
CA ILE A 139 11.66 24.04 -13.89
C ILE A 139 11.00 24.49 -15.20
N LEU A 140 9.79 23.99 -15.49
CA LEU A 140 9.05 24.36 -16.68
C LEU A 140 8.71 25.85 -16.71
N LEU A 141 8.27 26.41 -15.57
CA LEU A 141 7.98 27.85 -15.46
C LEU A 141 9.23 28.71 -15.71
N VAL A 142 10.38 28.32 -15.15
CA VAL A 142 11.65 29.02 -15.39
C VAL A 142 12.06 28.93 -16.86
N ALA A 143 11.97 27.75 -17.46
CA ALA A 143 12.30 27.54 -18.87
C ALA A 143 11.40 28.36 -19.80
N ILE A 144 10.09 28.40 -19.51
CA ILE A 144 9.12 29.25 -20.23
C ILE A 144 9.50 30.72 -20.08
N GLY A 145 9.86 31.18 -18.87
CA GLY A 145 10.29 32.56 -18.64
C GLY A 145 11.52 32.95 -19.49
N ILE A 146 12.53 32.08 -19.53
CA ILE A 146 13.73 32.28 -20.36
C ILE A 146 13.37 32.26 -21.85
N PHE A 147 12.50 31.33 -22.28
CA PHE A 147 12.06 31.24 -23.66
C PHE A 147 11.32 32.52 -24.09
N LEU A 148 10.36 33.00 -23.29
CA LEU A 148 9.64 34.25 -23.56
C LEU A 148 10.59 35.45 -23.57
N GLN A 149 11.57 35.50 -22.66
CA GLN A 149 12.59 36.56 -22.68
C GLN A 149 13.37 36.52 -23.99
N SER A 150 13.84 35.35 -24.42
CA SER A 150 14.60 35.21 -25.67
C SER A 150 13.78 35.57 -26.92
N TRP A 151 12.49 35.25 -26.92
CA TRP A 151 11.59 35.51 -28.03
C TRP A 151 11.17 36.98 -28.12
N LEU A 152 10.86 37.61 -26.97
CA LEU A 152 10.37 38.99 -26.92
C LEU A 152 11.49 40.03 -27.01
N PHE A 153 12.71 39.69 -26.59
CA PHE A 153 13.88 40.58 -26.60
C PHE A 153 14.94 40.15 -27.63
N ALA A 154 14.53 39.44 -28.69
CA ALA A 154 15.44 39.12 -29.79
C ALA A 154 16.00 40.41 -30.42
N PRO A 155 17.33 40.57 -30.57
CA PRO A 155 17.91 41.77 -31.16
C PRO A 155 17.47 41.91 -32.63
N ALA A 156 17.15 43.14 -33.03
CA ALA A 156 16.78 43.44 -34.43
C ALA A 156 17.89 42.95 -35.38
N PRO A 157 17.54 42.37 -36.55
CA PRO A 157 18.53 41.96 -37.53
C PRO A 157 19.38 43.19 -37.91
N PRO A 158 20.71 43.03 -38.07
CA PRO A 158 21.56 44.14 -38.47
C PRO A 158 21.08 44.67 -39.82
N PHE A 159 20.99 45.99 -39.93
CA PHE A 159 20.70 46.65 -41.20
C PHE A 159 21.80 46.27 -42.21
N GLU A 160 21.44 45.63 -43.31
CA GLU A 160 22.32 45.44 -44.46
C GLU A 160 22.41 46.78 -45.21
N ASP A 161 23.62 47.33 -45.33
CA ASP A 161 23.96 48.54 -46.09
C ASP A 161 24.02 48.28 -47.61
#